data_AF-A0A9E2EEH0-F1
#
_entry.id   AF-A0A9E2EEH0-F1
#
_cell.length_a   1.000
_cell.length_b   1.000
_cell.length_c   1.000
_cell.angle_alpha   90.00
_cell.angle_beta   90.00
_cell.angle_gamma   90.00
#
_symmetry.space_group_name_H-M   'P 1'
#
loop_
_entity.id
_entity.type
_entity.pdbx_description
1 polymer ?
#
loop_
_entity_poly.entity_id
_entity_poly.type
_entity_poly.pdbx_seq_one_letter_code
_entity_poly.pdbx_strand_id
1 'polypeptide(L)'
;MNRYDDSTDLSVIQANVLDHAPEFVEIVYTQAPGTYRALLSSRKFDGRLANDPAFNHGKLFAYAEFDVFRREFRSRFPGASDFACINAFAGLFLKNDISIANLVEYTEGAEDEEQLLLNTPEP
;
A
#
# COMPACT_ATOMS: atom_id res chain seq x y z
N MET A 1 22.71 -5.98 -21.14
CA MET A 1 21.64 -6.71 -20.41
C MET A 1 22.29 -7.37 -19.21
N ASN A 2 22.36 -6.68 -18.06
CA ASN A 2 22.93 -7.22 -16.83
C ASN A 2 21.80 -7.45 -15.83
N ARG A 3 21.52 -8.72 -15.53
CA ARG A 3 20.63 -9.17 -14.46
C ARG A 3 21.48 -9.51 -13.23
N TYR A 4 21.98 -8.52 -12.51
CA TYR A 4 22.64 -8.71 -11.22
C TYR A 4 22.64 -7.37 -10.48
N ASP A 5 21.57 -7.07 -9.71
CA ASP A 5 21.68 -6.34 -8.43
C ASP A 5 20.37 -6.19 -7.62
N ASP A 6 19.24 -6.75 -8.06
CA ASP A 6 17.93 -6.53 -7.41
C ASP A 6 17.85 -6.98 -5.93
N SER A 7 18.59 -8.03 -5.56
CA SER A 7 18.67 -8.52 -4.17
C SER A 7 19.55 -7.66 -3.26
N THR A 8 20.66 -7.14 -3.81
CA THR A 8 21.55 -6.21 -3.10
C THR A 8 20.82 -4.89 -2.84
N ASP A 9 20.00 -4.45 -3.79
CA ASP A 9 19.20 -3.22 -3.67
C ASP A 9 18.14 -3.35 -2.55
N LEU A 10 17.40 -4.46 -2.52
CA LEU A 10 16.38 -4.71 -1.49
C LEU A 10 16.95 -4.78 -0.07
N SER A 11 18.06 -5.51 0.13
CA SER A 11 18.67 -5.65 1.46
C SER A 11 19.26 -4.33 1.97
N VAL A 12 19.84 -3.51 1.09
CA VAL A 12 20.36 -2.17 1.42
C VAL A 12 19.21 -1.22 1.77
N ILE A 13 18.14 -1.21 0.98
CA ILE A 13 16.95 -0.40 1.27
C ILE A 13 16.35 -0.81 2.62
N GLN A 14 16.23 -2.11 2.88
CA GLN A 14 15.64 -2.60 4.11
C GLN A 14 16.49 -2.24 5.34
N ALA A 15 17.83 -2.36 5.24
CA ALA A 15 18.72 -1.89 6.29
C ALA A 15 18.55 -0.39 6.55
N ASN A 16 18.49 0.43 5.50
CA ASN A 16 18.31 1.87 5.64
C ASN A 16 16.95 2.24 6.28
N VAL A 17 15.88 1.54 5.90
CA VAL A 17 14.55 1.72 6.54
C VAL A 17 14.60 1.36 8.02
N LEU A 18 15.35 0.31 8.40
CA LEU A 18 15.51 -0.08 9.80
C LEU A 18 16.38 0.91 10.60
N ASP A 19 17.43 1.45 9.99
CA ASP A 19 18.27 2.50 10.59
C ASP A 19 17.46 3.78 10.87
N HIS A 20 16.42 4.03 10.08
CA HIS A 20 15.48 5.17 10.23
C HIS A 20 14.07 4.74 10.67
N ALA A 21 13.97 3.59 11.34
CA ALA A 21 12.68 3.05 11.77
C ALA A 21 11.88 4.04 12.64
N PRO A 22 12.47 4.74 13.64
CA PRO A 22 11.73 5.69 14.46
C PRO A 22 11.06 6.78 13.64
N GLU A 23 11.74 7.34 12.63
CA GLU A 23 11.22 8.41 11.79
C GLU A 23 10.06 7.92 10.92
N PHE A 24 10.20 6.75 10.30
CA PHE A 24 9.10 6.15 9.53
C PHE A 24 7.88 5.86 10.41
N VAL A 25 8.09 5.29 11.60
CA VAL A 25 7.02 4.98 12.55
C VAL A 25 6.33 6.25 13.04
N GLU A 26 7.07 7.28 13.41
CA GLU A 26 6.53 8.55 13.88
C GLU A 26 5.68 9.23 12.79
N ILE A 27 6.18 9.27 11.56
CA ILE A 27 5.46 9.84 10.41
C ILE A 27 4.15 9.09 10.16
N VAL A 28 4.19 7.76 10.10
CA VAL A 28 3.00 6.94 9.87
C VAL A 28 2.00 7.11 11.00
N TYR A 29 2.44 7.00 12.25
CA TYR A 29 1.55 7.11 13.42
C TYR A 29 0.87 8.49 13.50
N THR A 30 1.60 9.55 13.18
CA THR A 30 1.10 10.93 13.23
C THR A 30 0.13 11.22 12.08
N GLN A 31 0.42 10.74 10.87
CA GLN A 31 -0.32 11.16 9.68
C GLN A 31 -1.41 10.17 9.23
N ALA A 32 -1.28 8.87 9.50
CA ALA A 32 -2.24 7.86 9.07
C ALA A 32 -3.68 8.15 9.50
N PRO A 33 -3.98 8.65 10.73
CA PRO A 33 -5.34 9.04 11.10
C PRO A 33 -5.91 10.15 10.23
N GLY A 34 -5.08 11.12 9.84
CA GLY A 34 -5.46 12.20 8.93
C GLY A 34 -5.73 11.68 7.52
N THR A 35 -4.82 10.86 6.99
CA THR A 35 -4.97 10.20 5.68
C THR A 35 -6.23 9.33 5.64
N TYR A 36 -6.49 8.54 6.68
CA TYR A 36 -7.71 7.73 6.79
C TYR A 36 -8.98 8.58 6.74
N ARG A 37 -9.04 9.68 7.48
CA ARG A 37 -10.19 10.61 7.43
C ARG A 37 -10.35 11.25 6.06
N ALA A 38 -9.26 11.57 5.37
CA ALA A 38 -9.31 12.08 4.00
C ALA A 38 -9.86 11.04 3.02
N LEU A 39 -9.44 9.77 3.14
CA LEU A 39 -9.95 8.67 2.33
C LEU A 39 -11.46 8.45 2.57
N LEU A 40 -11.92 8.47 3.82
CA LEU A 40 -13.35 8.42 4.14
C LEU A 40 -14.11 9.60 3.52
N SER A 41 -13.56 10.81 3.64
CA SER A 41 -14.20 12.03 3.14
C SER A 41 -14.28 12.07 1.61
N SER A 42 -13.39 11.36 0.92
CA SER A 42 -13.41 11.23 -0.55
C SER A 42 -14.61 10.45 -1.07
N ARG A 43 -15.28 9.66 -0.22
CA ARG A 43 -16.37 8.74 -0.56
C ARG A 43 -16.03 7.66 -1.60
N LYS A 44 -14.79 7.60 -2.08
CA LYS A 44 -14.30 6.58 -3.04
C LYS A 44 -14.58 5.15 -2.56
N PHE A 45 -14.56 4.92 -1.24
CA PHE A 45 -14.67 3.60 -0.63
C PHE A 45 -16.04 3.31 -0.01
N ASP A 46 -17.00 4.24 -0.06
CA ASP A 46 -18.30 4.09 0.62
C ASP A 46 -19.04 2.83 0.14
N GLY A 47 -19.09 2.62 -1.18
CA GLY A 47 -19.74 1.45 -1.78
C GLY A 47 -19.09 0.14 -1.36
N ARG A 48 -17.75 0.09 -1.29
CA ARG A 48 -17.00 -1.10 -0.87
C ARG A 48 -17.16 -1.37 0.63
N LEU A 49 -17.06 -0.33 1.47
CA LEU A 49 -17.26 -0.46 2.92
C LEU A 49 -18.68 -0.91 3.29
N ALA A 50 -19.68 -0.52 2.51
CA ALA A 50 -21.08 -0.88 2.77
C ALA A 50 -21.43 -2.29 2.26
N ASN A 51 -20.85 -2.73 1.15
CA ASN A 51 -21.34 -3.90 0.42
C ASN A 51 -20.33 -5.06 0.29
N ASP A 52 -19.03 -4.82 0.49
CA ASP A 52 -18.01 -5.86 0.40
C ASP A 52 -17.60 -6.35 1.80
N PRO A 53 -17.99 -7.58 2.22
CA PRO A 53 -17.61 -8.12 3.52
C PRO A 53 -16.10 -8.36 3.66
N ALA A 54 -15.36 -8.44 2.55
CA ALA A 54 -13.92 -8.55 2.57
C ALA A 54 -13.25 -7.19 2.79
N PHE A 55 -13.90 -6.05 2.57
CA PHE A 55 -13.31 -4.71 2.74
C PHE A 55 -13.93 -3.95 3.92
N ASN A 56 -13.11 -3.62 4.93
CA ASN A 56 -13.57 -2.99 6.15
C ASN A 56 -12.69 -1.80 6.56
N HIS A 57 -13.11 -1.07 7.59
CA HIS A 57 -12.38 0.09 8.12
C HIS A 57 -10.95 -0.23 8.54
N GLY A 58 -10.67 -1.44 9.05
CA GLY A 58 -9.32 -1.87 9.38
C GLY A 58 -8.42 -1.97 8.16
N LYS A 59 -8.93 -2.51 7.05
CA LYS A 59 -8.21 -2.54 5.76
C LYS A 59 -8.00 -1.15 5.18
N LEU A 60 -9.01 -0.28 5.24
CA LEU A 60 -8.86 1.10 4.79
C LEU A 60 -7.83 1.87 5.64
N PHE A 61 -7.79 1.63 6.95
CA PHE A 61 -6.78 2.21 7.82
C PHE A 61 -5.38 1.67 7.53
N ALA A 62 -5.24 0.36 7.30
CA ALA A 62 -3.96 -0.24 6.90
C ALA A 62 -3.46 0.31 5.56
N TYR A 63 -4.36 0.60 4.62
CA TYR A 63 -4.03 1.29 3.38
C TYR A 63 -3.58 2.74 3.64
N ALA A 64 -4.23 3.45 4.56
CA ALA A 64 -3.81 4.80 4.94
C ALA A 64 -2.39 4.83 5.56
N GLU A 65 -2.06 3.84 6.40
CA GLU A 65 -0.70 3.66 6.93
C GLU A 65 0.31 3.41 5.81
N PHE A 66 -0.01 2.48 4.89
CA PHE A 66 0.84 2.18 3.75
C PHE A 66 1.03 3.40 2.85
N ASP A 67 -0.02 4.16 2.57
CA ASP A 67 0.06 5.30 1.67
C ASP A 67 0.93 6.43 2.25
N VAL A 68 0.86 6.67 3.57
CA VAL A 68 1.78 7.58 4.26
C VAL A 68 3.22 7.07 4.19
N PHE A 69 3.43 5.80 4.53
CA PHE A 69 4.76 5.19 4.47
C PHE A 69 5.35 5.29 3.06
N ARG A 70 4.56 4.95 2.03
CA ARG A 70 4.97 4.95 0.63
C ARG A 70 5.38 6.33 0.15
N ARG A 71 4.68 7.39 0.57
CA ARG A 71 5.05 8.77 0.23
C ARG A 71 6.43 9.12 0.79
N GLU A 72 6.68 8.80 2.06
CA GLU A 72 7.99 9.03 2.69
C GLU A 72 9.08 8.16 2.05
N PHE A 73 8.79 6.87 1.84
CA PHE A 73 9.70 5.90 1.26
C PHE A 73 10.14 6.33 -0.15
N ARG A 74 9.20 6.70 -1.04
CA ARG A 74 9.52 7.16 -2.39
C ARG A 74 10.32 8.47 -2.40
N SER A 75 10.15 9.33 -1.39
CA SER A 75 10.97 10.54 -1.25
C SER A 75 12.42 10.21 -0.92
N ARG A 76 12.68 9.14 -0.14
CA ARG A 76 14.03 8.73 0.26
C ARG A 76 14.69 7.78 -0.75
N PHE A 77 13.89 6.95 -1.43
CA PHE A 77 14.34 5.95 -2.38
C PHE A 77 13.59 6.08 -3.71
N PRO A 78 13.82 7.15 -4.50
CA PRO A 78 13.04 7.43 -5.71
C PRO A 78 13.22 6.39 -6.84
N GLY A 79 14.28 5.57 -6.79
CA GLY A 79 14.53 4.48 -7.73
C GLY A 79 14.02 3.11 -7.28
N ALA A 80 13.50 2.98 -6.05
CA ALA A 80 13.08 1.70 -5.50
C ALA A 80 11.77 1.22 -6.13
N SER A 81 11.65 -0.10 -6.31
CA SER A 81 10.43 -0.73 -6.82
C SER A 81 9.28 -0.67 -5.82
N ASP A 82 8.04 -0.81 -6.31
CA ASP A 82 6.86 -0.91 -5.44
C ASP A 82 6.92 -2.14 -4.53
N PHE A 83 7.52 -3.24 -5.02
CA PHE A 83 7.77 -4.44 -4.21
C PHE A 83 8.73 -4.14 -3.05
N ALA A 84 9.79 -3.35 -3.27
CA ALA A 84 10.69 -2.92 -2.20
C ALA A 84 9.95 -2.12 -1.14
N CYS A 85 9.07 -1.19 -1.56
CA CYS A 85 8.25 -0.40 -0.65
C CYS A 85 7.31 -1.27 0.20
N ILE A 86 6.65 -2.26 -0.41
CA ILE A 86 5.74 -3.18 0.30
C ILE A 86 6.52 -4.02 1.31
N ASN A 87 7.67 -4.57 0.92
CA ASN A 87 8.50 -5.37 1.82
C ASN A 87 9.04 -4.57 3.00
N ALA A 88 9.51 -3.34 2.74
CA ALA A 88 9.98 -2.45 3.79
C ALA A 88 8.86 -2.10 4.79
N PHE A 89 7.67 -1.76 4.30
CA PHE A 89 6.51 -1.50 5.15
C PHE A 89 6.09 -2.74 5.95
N ALA A 90 5.97 -3.88 5.27
CA ALA A 90 5.56 -5.15 5.88
C ALA A 90 6.55 -5.57 6.98
N GLY A 91 7.85 -5.48 6.70
CA GLY A 91 8.91 -5.77 7.66
C GLY A 91 8.90 -4.82 8.86
N LEU A 92 8.77 -3.51 8.63
CA LEU A 92 8.80 -2.51 9.70
C LEU A 92 7.58 -2.58 10.62
N PHE A 93 6.39 -2.74 10.06
CA PHE A 93 5.12 -2.75 10.82
C PHE A 93 4.64 -4.16 11.18
N LEU A 94 5.45 -5.19 10.96
CA LEU A 94 5.14 -6.61 11.23
C LEU A 94 3.83 -7.06 10.55
N LYS A 95 3.60 -6.58 9.32
CA LYS A 95 2.45 -6.94 8.49
C LYS A 95 2.87 -8.01 7.48
N ASN A 96 1.91 -8.78 6.99
CA ASN A 96 2.18 -9.74 5.91
C ASN A 96 2.22 -8.99 4.56
N ASP A 97 3.34 -9.11 3.86
CA ASP A 97 3.62 -8.49 2.56
C ASP A 97 2.59 -8.84 1.50
N ILE A 98 2.20 -10.12 1.39
CA ILE A 98 1.16 -10.59 0.45
C ILE A 98 -0.18 -9.89 0.74
N SER A 99 -0.55 -9.77 2.01
CA SER A 99 -1.78 -9.10 2.42
C SER A 99 -1.78 -7.61 2.09
N ILE A 100 -0.63 -6.95 2.20
CA ILE A 100 -0.47 -5.54 1.81
C ILE A 100 -0.48 -5.40 0.29
N ALA A 101 0.21 -6.25 -0.46
CA ALA A 101 0.17 -6.24 -1.92
C ALA A 101 -1.27 -6.39 -2.43
N ASN A 102 -2.01 -7.39 -1.94
CA ASN A 102 -3.42 -7.60 -2.29
C ASN A 102 -4.31 -6.41 -1.91
N LEU A 103 -4.05 -5.78 -0.75
CA LEU A 103 -4.79 -4.59 -0.32
C LEU A 103 -4.53 -3.40 -1.24
N VAL A 104 -3.27 -3.17 -1.63
CA VAL A 104 -2.88 -2.10 -2.56
C VAL A 104 -3.50 -2.33 -3.92
N GLU A 105 -3.36 -3.53 -4.48
CA GLU A 105 -3.97 -3.92 -5.75
C GLU A 105 -5.49 -3.73 -5.73
N TYR A 106 -6.16 -4.20 -4.67
CA TYR A 106 -7.60 -4.02 -4.50
C TYR A 106 -8.02 -2.54 -4.43
N THR A 107 -7.24 -1.71 -3.74
CA THR A 107 -7.60 -0.30 -3.44
C THR A 107 -7.28 0.65 -4.59
N GLU A 108 -6.21 0.38 -5.32
CA GLU A 108 -5.72 1.18 -6.44
C GLU A 108 -6.29 0.70 -7.77
N GLY A 109 -6.76 -0.55 -7.81
CA GLY A 109 -7.34 -1.20 -8.97
C GLY A 109 -6.28 -1.78 -9.90
N ALA A 110 -6.55 -2.97 -10.42
CA ALA A 110 -6.49 -3.11 -11.88
C ALA A 110 -7.77 -2.46 -12.42
N GLU A 111 -7.72 -1.78 -13.56
CA GLU A 111 -8.84 -1.07 -14.20
C GLU A 111 -9.99 -2.00 -14.69
N ASP A 112 -10.32 -3.08 -13.98
CA ASP A 112 -11.14 -4.19 -14.50
C ASP A 112 -12.55 -4.33 -13.89
N GLU A 113 -13.04 -3.35 -13.14
CA GLU A 113 -14.49 -3.30 -12.84
C GLU A 113 -15.32 -2.96 -14.10
N GLU A 114 -14.73 -2.29 -15.12
CA GLU A 114 -15.39 -2.02 -16.41
C GLU A 114 -15.37 -3.24 -17.36
N GLN A 115 -14.37 -4.14 -17.26
CA GLN A 115 -14.30 -5.35 -18.10
C GLN A 115 -15.21 -6.50 -17.61
N LEU A 116 -15.58 -6.52 -16.33
CA LEU A 116 -16.55 -7.48 -15.80
C LEU A 116 -18.00 -7.16 -16.22
N LEU A 117 -18.32 -5.90 -16.50
CA LEU A 117 -19.64 -5.50 -17.02
C LEU A 117 -19.84 -5.82 -18.52
N LEU A 118 -18.75 -5.90 -19.29
CA LEU A 118 -18.76 -6.22 -20.73
C LEU A 118 -19.01 -7.72 -21.04
N ASN A 119 -18.97 -8.60 -20.03
CA ASN A 119 -19.18 -10.06 -20.22
C ASN A 119 -20.54 -10.55 -19.73
N THR A 120 -21.49 -9.65 -19.47
CA THR A 120 -22.87 -10.04 -19.18
C THR A 120 -23.55 -10.36 -20.51
N PRO A 121 -23.95 -11.62 -20.79
CA PRO A 121 -24.69 -11.91 -22.01
C PRO A 121 -26.03 -11.15 -21.96
N GLU A 122 -26.30 -10.36 -23.00
CA GLU A 122 -27.61 -9.72 -23.19
C GLU A 122 -28.73 -10.79 -23.30
N PRO A 123 -29.96 -10.46 -22.86
CA PRO A 123 -31.07 -11.40 -22.74
C PRO A 123 -31.55 -12.02 -24.06
#